data_AF-A0A1U9YZI2-F1
#
_entry.id   AF-A0A1U9YZI2-F1
#
_cell.length_a   1.000
_cell.length_b   1.000
_cell.length_c   1.000
_cell.angle_alpha   90.00
_cell.angle_beta   90.00
_cell.angle_gamma   90.00
#
_symmetry.space_group_name_H-M   'P 1'
#
loop_
_entity.id
_entity.type
_entity.pdbx_description
1 polymer ?
#
loop_
_entity_poly.entity_id
_entity_poly.type
_entity_poly.pdbx_seq_one_letter_code
_entity_poly.pdbx_strand_id
1 'polypeptide(L)' 'MKLVSRFEAASRSTTELHGLLKEAFNAFAAEPRGSQDRDVALTSIRNIEAELAARVPGL' A
#
# COMPACT_ATOMS: atom_id res chain seq x y z
N MET A 1 9.39 -5.24 -2.33
CA MET A 1 8.03 -5.80 -2.58
C MET A 1 7.60 -5.51 -4.00
N LYS A 2 6.56 -6.17 -4.55
CA LYS A 2 5.96 -5.73 -5.82
C LYS A 2 5.10 -4.48 -5.57
N LEU A 3 5.18 -3.50 -6.47
CA LEU A 3 4.27 -2.35 -6.45
C LEU A 3 2.81 -2.82 -6.48
N VAL A 4 2.00 -2.31 -5.55
CA VAL A 4 0.54 -2.44 -5.58
C VAL A 4 -0.03 -1.22 -6.30
N SER A 5 -0.52 -1.41 -7.52
CA SER A 5 -1.18 -0.36 -8.29
C SER A 5 -2.57 -0.02 -7.74
N ARG A 6 -3.14 1.13 -8.14
CA ARG A 6 -4.51 1.51 -7.79
C ARG A 6 -5.55 0.50 -8.29
N PHE A 7 -5.33 -0.07 -9.48
CA PHE A 7 -6.21 -1.10 -10.04
C PHE A 7 -6.14 -2.41 -9.25
N GLU A 8 -4.92 -2.84 -8.90
CA GLU A 8 -4.76 -4.02 -8.03
C GLU A 8 -5.39 -3.77 -6.66
N ALA A 9 -5.21 -2.60 -6.04
CA ALA A 9 -5.86 -2.27 -4.77
C ALA A 9 -7.40 -2.33 -4.87
N ALA A 10 -7.99 -1.71 -5.90
CA ALA A 10 -9.43 -1.73 -6.12
C ALA A 10 -10.02 -3.15 -6.28
N SER A 11 -9.24 -4.09 -6.84
CA SER A 11 -9.66 -5.49 -7.01
C SER A 11 -9.62 -6.36 -5.74
N ARG A 12 -9.03 -5.86 -4.65
CA ARG A 12 -8.83 -6.63 -3.40
C ARG A 12 -9.97 -6.42 -2.42
N SER A 13 -10.18 -7.38 -1.52
CA SER A 13 -11.03 -7.21 -0.34
C SER A 13 -10.41 -6.25 0.68
N THR A 14 -11.21 -5.67 1.57
CA THR A 14 -10.71 -4.78 2.63
C THR A 14 -9.72 -5.49 3.56
N THR A 15 -9.96 -6.77 3.86
CA THR A 15 -9.03 -7.60 4.64
C THR A 15 -7.69 -7.79 3.94
N GLU A 16 -7.69 -8.10 2.64
CA GLU A 16 -6.45 -8.18 1.85
C GLU A 16 -5.72 -6.85 1.80
N LEU A 17 -6.43 -5.73 1.68
CA LEU A 17 -5.83 -4.39 1.69
C LEU A 17 -5.11 -4.11 3.01
N HIS A 18 -5.68 -4.47 4.16
CA HIS A 18 -4.98 -4.34 5.44
C HIS A 18 -3.74 -5.24 5.54
N GLY A 19 -3.80 -6.46 4.97
CA GLY A 19 -2.64 -7.35 4.87
C GLY A 19 -1.52 -6.74 4.04
N LEU A 20 -1.85 -6.27 2.84
CA LEU A 20 -0.91 -5.60 1.93
C LEU A 20 -0.35 -4.31 2.51
N LEU A 21 -1.16 -3.55 3.25
CA LEU A 21 -0.72 -2.34 3.93
C LEU A 21 0.38 -2.66 4.95
N LYS A 22 0.19 -3.71 5.76
CA LYS A 22 1.19 -4.18 6.72
C LYS A 22 2.49 -4.60 6.02
N GLU A 23 2.39 -5.36 4.93
CA GLU A 23 3.56 -5.77 4.14
C GLU A 23 4.30 -4.57 3.55
N ALA A 24 3.57 -3.58 3.02
CA ALA A 24 4.15 -2.38 2.45
C ALA A 24 4.84 -1.50 3.49
N PHE A 25 4.24 -1.34 4.68
CA PHE A 25 4.88 -0.65 5.80
C PHE A 25 6.16 -1.35 6.25
N ASN A 26 6.15 -2.68 6.37
CA ASN A 26 7.34 -3.44 6.74
C ASN A 26 8.45 -3.29 5.70
N ALA A 27 8.12 -3.36 4.41
CA ALA A 27 9.08 -3.13 3.33
C ALA A 27 9.65 -1.70 3.39
N PHE A 28 8.80 -0.68 3.52
CA PHE A 28 9.26 0.71 3.62
C PHE A 28 10.20 0.96 4.80
N ALA A 29 9.95 0.30 5.94
CA ALA A 29 10.79 0.41 7.13
C ALA A 29 12.13 -0.31 6.96
N ALA A 30 12.17 -1.44 6.25
CA ALA A 30 13.37 -2.24 6.05
C ALA A 30 14.30 -1.67 4.96
N GLU A 31 13.75 -1.02 3.93
CA GLU A 31 14.54 -0.57 2.78
C GLU A 31 15.36 0.70 3.05
N PRO A 32 16.58 0.82 2.49
CA PRO A 32 17.41 2.03 2.62
C PRO A 32 16.70 3.30 2.14
N ARG A 33 16.99 4.43 2.78
CA ARG A 33 16.47 5.72 2.34
C ARG A 33 16.97 6.03 0.92
N GLY A 34 16.06 6.47 0.05
CA GLY A 34 16.36 6.79 -1.34
C GLY A 34 16.51 5.58 -2.26
N SER A 35 16.26 4.35 -1.77
CA SER A 35 16.19 3.19 -2.67
C SER A 35 14.89 3.18 -3.46
N GLN A 36 14.96 2.69 -4.70
CA GLN A 36 13.79 2.49 -5.55
C GLN A 36 12.77 1.56 -4.88
N ASP A 37 13.23 0.54 -4.14
CA ASP A 37 12.36 -0.37 -3.41
C ASP A 37 11.58 0.33 -2.28
N ARG A 38 12.19 1.32 -1.63
CA ARG A 38 11.51 2.15 -0.63
C ARG A 38 10.45 3.04 -1.28
N ASP A 39 10.72 3.60 -2.45
CA ASP A 39 9.74 4.38 -3.21
C ASP A 39 8.56 3.52 -3.72
N VAL A 40 8.85 2.28 -4.12
CA VAL A 40 7.84 1.27 -4.47
C VAL A 40 6.94 0.95 -3.27
N ALA A 41 7.52 0.75 -2.08
CA ALA A 41 6.77 0.50 -0.86
C ALA A 41 5.91 1.71 -0.48
N LEU A 42 6.45 2.92 -0.53
CA LEU A 42 5.72 4.16 -0.24
C LEU A 42 4.54 4.38 -1.21
N THR A 43 4.76 4.13 -2.51
CA THR A 43 3.71 4.26 -3.52
C THR A 43 2.61 3.22 -3.30
N SER A 44 2.97 2.00 -2.91
CA SER A 44 2.01 0.95 -2.56
C SER A 44 1.16 1.33 -1.34
N ILE A 45 1.78 1.88 -0.27
CA ILE A 45 1.08 2.39 0.91
C ILE A 45 0.01 3.42 0.49
N ARG A 46 0.41 4.44 -0.29
CA ARG A 46 -0.51 5.50 -0.74
C ARG A 46 -1.68 4.97 -1.56
N ASN A 47 -1.43 4.02 -2.46
CA ASN A 47 -2.49 3.42 -3.27
C ASN A 47 -3.48 2.62 -2.41
N ILE A 48 -2.98 1.88 -1.42
CA ILE A 48 -3.80 1.08 -0.52
C ILE A 48 -4.62 1.97 0.43
N GLU A 49 -4.00 2.99 1.03
CA GLU A 49 -4.67 3.95 1.91
C GLU A 49 -5.76 4.73 1.17
N ALA A 50 -5.50 5.15 -0.07
CA ALA A 50 -6.50 5.83 -0.90
C ALA A 50 -7.73 4.95 -1.18
N GLU A 51 -7.52 3.65 -1.45
CA GLU A 51 -8.62 2.70 -1.66
C GLU A 51 -9.38 2.43 -0.36
N LEU A 52 -8.69 2.24 0.77
CA LEU A 52 -9.33 2.06 2.07
C LEU A 52 -10.18 3.29 2.45
N ALA A 53 -9.66 4.50 2.24
CA ALA A 53 -10.39 5.74 2.48
C ALA A 53 -11.61 5.89 1.55
N ALA A 54 -11.51 5.46 0.29
CA ALA A 54 -12.65 5.48 -0.64
C ALA A 54 -13.77 4.52 -0.21
N ARG A 55 -13.45 3.41 0.47
CA ARG A 55 -14.41 2.40 0.96
C ARG A 55 -15.08 2.76 2.28
N VAL A 56 -14.46 3.64 3.07
CA VAL A 56 -15.03 4.13 4.33
C VAL A 56 -15.21 5.65 4.18
N PRO A 57 -16.29 6.11 3.52
CA PRO A 57 -16.55 7.53 3.43
C PRO A 57 -16.90 8.08 4.82
N GLY A 58 -16.05 8.96 5.36
CA GLY A 58 -16.43 9.84 6.48
C GLY A 58 -15.81 9.59 7.85
N LEU A 59 -14.49 9.40 7.93
CA LEU A 59 -13.75 9.83 9.14
C LEU A 59 -13.50 11.34 9.08
#